data_AF-A0A1D6L9J7-F1
#
_entry.id   AF-A0A1D6L9J7-F1
#
_cell.length_a   1.000
_cell.length_b   1.000
_cell.length_c   1.000
_cell.angle_alpha   90.00
_cell.angle_beta   90.00
_cell.angle_gamma   90.00
#
_symmetry.space_group_name_H-M   'P 1'
#
loop_
_entity.id
_entity.type
_entity.pdbx_description
1 polymer ?
#
loop_
_entity_poly.entity_id
_entity_poly.type
_entity_poly.pdbx_seq_one_letter_code
_entity_poly.pdbx_strand_id
1 'polypeptide(L)'
;MAPQYQAATLIASPSYPSAIAWSSDNLVAVASGHIVTILNPSALDGPRGLVGLCRSDPFPIGLVNREDLLEPCLLSTSLARETEPCARSISWSQQGFAPNSGCLLAVCTMDGHVKLYRSPIWELCDEWVEVADISQLLFNYYKLINFGEDNGSHLTSLKNTNTGETEVLGSAYELQESLYFRCPGQRKLKRSR
;
A
#
# COMPACT_ATOMS: atom_id res chain seq x y z
N MET A 1 41.67 -19.54 8.97
CA MET A 1 40.46 -18.85 9.46
C MET A 1 39.74 -18.30 8.24
N ALA A 2 38.58 -18.85 7.89
CA ALA A 2 37.76 -18.24 6.83
C ALA A 2 37.35 -16.83 7.28
N PRO A 3 37.25 -15.84 6.37
CA PRO A 3 36.75 -14.54 6.74
C PRO A 3 35.34 -14.71 7.33
N GLN A 4 35.14 -14.25 8.57
CA GLN A 4 33.85 -14.37 9.28
C GLN A 4 32.78 -13.42 8.72
N TYR A 5 33.16 -12.56 7.79
CA TYR A 5 32.30 -11.54 7.18
C TYR A 5 32.48 -11.58 5.67
N GLN A 6 31.37 -11.64 4.96
CA GLN A 6 31.33 -11.57 3.51
C GLN A 6 30.55 -10.31 3.11
N ALA A 7 31.13 -9.48 2.26
CA ALA A 7 30.51 -8.27 1.77
C ALA A 7 29.80 -8.54 0.44
N ALA A 8 28.73 -7.78 0.18
CA ALA A 8 27.99 -7.80 -1.07
C ALA A 8 27.75 -6.38 -1.54
N THR A 9 27.87 -6.14 -2.84
CA THR A 9 27.64 -4.82 -3.44
C THR A 9 26.15 -4.65 -3.75
N LEU A 10 25.59 -3.49 -3.35
CA LEU A 10 24.25 -3.09 -3.76
C LEU A 10 24.31 -2.42 -5.13
N ILE A 11 23.40 -2.79 -6.03
CA ILE A 11 23.41 -2.33 -7.42
C ILE A 11 23.22 -0.81 -7.56
N ALA A 12 22.42 -0.19 -6.69
CA ALA A 12 22.14 1.25 -6.75
C ALA A 12 23.18 2.11 -6.01
N SER A 13 24.36 1.58 -5.65
CA SER A 13 25.42 2.37 -5.02
C SER A 13 25.82 3.56 -5.92
N PRO A 14 26.03 4.78 -5.37
CA PRO A 14 26.19 5.13 -3.95
C PRO A 14 24.91 5.57 -3.23
N SER A 15 23.71 5.22 -3.70
CA SER A 15 22.47 5.58 -3.01
C SER A 15 22.40 4.95 -1.60
N TYR A 16 21.99 5.75 -0.61
CA TYR A 16 21.82 5.26 0.76
C TYR A 16 20.66 4.26 0.84
N PRO A 17 20.81 3.18 1.62
CA PRO A 17 19.73 2.22 1.79
C PRO A 17 18.59 2.83 2.61
N SER A 18 17.36 2.70 2.12
CA SER A 18 16.16 3.27 2.75
C SER A 18 15.35 2.25 3.54
N ALA A 19 15.41 0.97 3.18
CA ALA A 19 14.71 -0.11 3.87
C ALA A 19 15.45 -1.45 3.69
N ILE A 20 15.30 -2.35 4.66
CA ILE A 20 15.86 -3.70 4.64
C ILE A 20 14.89 -4.69 5.30
N ALA A 21 14.76 -5.88 4.72
CA ALA A 21 13.95 -6.95 5.29
C ALA A 21 14.51 -8.33 4.95
N TRP A 22 14.47 -9.25 5.91
CA TRP A 22 14.90 -10.64 5.77
C TRP A 22 13.68 -11.57 5.65
N SER A 23 13.67 -12.45 4.67
CA SER A 23 12.60 -13.42 4.41
C SER A 23 12.82 -14.77 5.12
N SER A 24 11.74 -15.54 5.28
CA SER A 24 11.86 -16.92 5.78
C SER A 24 12.67 -17.85 4.87
N ASP A 25 12.78 -17.53 3.57
CA ASP A 25 13.53 -18.28 2.55
C ASP A 25 15.04 -17.94 2.50
N ASN A 26 15.56 -17.28 3.54
CA ASN A 26 16.95 -16.81 3.59
C ASN A 26 17.34 -15.83 2.47
N LEU A 27 16.39 -15.01 2.01
CA LEU A 27 16.66 -13.88 1.12
C LEU A 27 16.61 -12.56 1.89
N VAL A 28 17.52 -11.64 1.57
CA VAL A 28 17.57 -10.29 2.14
C VAL A 28 17.23 -9.30 1.04
N ALA A 29 16.16 -8.52 1.21
CA ALA A 29 15.84 -7.39 0.34
C ALA A 29 16.40 -6.11 0.95
N VAL A 30 17.12 -5.33 0.14
CA VAL A 30 17.66 -4.02 0.50
C VAL A 30 17.22 -3.00 -0.54
N ALA A 31 16.42 -2.01 -0.13
CA ALA A 31 16.09 -0.86 -0.96
C ALA A 31 17.21 0.17 -0.91
N SER A 32 17.61 0.67 -2.07
CA SER A 32 18.54 1.77 -2.21
C SER A 32 18.17 2.55 -3.48
N GLY A 33 17.83 3.83 -3.33
CA GLY A 33 17.30 4.64 -4.43
C GLY A 33 16.06 3.98 -5.07
N HIS A 34 16.07 3.85 -6.39
CA HIS A 34 14.97 3.30 -7.20
C HIS A 34 15.04 1.79 -7.41
N ILE A 35 15.88 1.06 -6.66
CA ILE A 35 16.05 -0.38 -6.82
C ILE A 35 15.98 -1.07 -5.47
N VAL A 36 15.24 -2.18 -5.40
CA VAL A 36 15.37 -3.15 -4.31
C VAL A 36 16.25 -4.30 -4.79
N THR A 37 17.42 -4.44 -4.17
CA THR A 37 18.34 -5.55 -4.44
C THR A 37 17.98 -6.72 -3.53
N ILE A 38 17.79 -7.91 -4.09
CA ILE A 38 17.49 -9.13 -3.35
C ILE A 38 18.74 -9.99 -3.36
N LEU A 39 19.25 -10.29 -2.17
CA LEU A 39 20.49 -11.02 -1.94
C LEU A 39 20.18 -12.38 -1.32
N ASN A 40 21.01 -13.37 -1.65
CA ASN A 40 21.05 -14.64 -0.93
C ASN A 40 22.35 -14.67 -0.12
N PRO A 41 22.32 -14.59 1.23
CA PRO A 41 23.53 -14.64 2.06
C PRO A 41 24.38 -15.90 1.86
N SER A 42 23.79 -17.00 1.36
CA SER A 42 24.52 -18.23 1.04
C SER A 42 25.21 -18.21 -0.31
N ALA A 43 24.89 -17.25 -1.19
CA ALA A 43 25.45 -17.10 -2.53
C ALA A 43 25.54 -15.62 -2.91
N LEU A 44 26.68 -14.99 -2.56
CA LEU A 44 26.92 -13.56 -2.76
C LEU A 44 27.63 -13.22 -4.08
N ASP A 45 27.58 -14.11 -5.08
CA ASP A 45 28.16 -13.91 -6.42
C ASP A 45 27.31 -12.96 -7.30
N GLY A 46 26.65 -11.99 -6.67
CA GLY A 46 25.71 -11.06 -7.29
C GLY A 46 24.33 -11.03 -6.62
N PRO A 47 23.44 -10.13 -7.10
CA PRO A 47 22.04 -10.15 -6.67
C PRO A 47 21.36 -11.46 -7.08
N ARG A 48 20.50 -11.98 -6.21
CA ARG A 48 19.55 -13.03 -6.57
C ARG A 48 18.40 -12.47 -7.41
N GLY A 49 18.07 -11.20 -7.22
CA GLY A 49 17.08 -10.51 -8.03
C GLY A 49 17.00 -9.03 -7.74
N LEU A 50 16.17 -8.33 -8.52
CA LEU A 50 16.01 -6.89 -8.50
C LEU A 50 14.54 -6.52 -8.63
N VAL A 51 14.12 -5.47 -7.92
CA VAL A 51 12.85 -4.79 -8.16
C VAL A 51 13.15 -3.36 -8.58
N GLY A 52 12.76 -2.97 -9.79
CA GLY A 52 12.76 -1.58 -10.21
C GLY A 52 11.56 -0.83 -9.65
N LEU A 53 11.80 0.32 -9.02
CA LEU A 53 10.75 1.21 -8.54
C LEU A 53 10.52 2.31 -9.57
N CYS A 54 9.30 2.39 -10.09
CA CYS A 54 8.87 3.47 -10.97
C CYS A 54 8.04 4.49 -10.19
N ARG A 55 8.15 5.77 -10.56
CA ARG A 55 7.26 6.80 -10.05
C ARG A 55 5.83 6.48 -10.47
N SER A 56 4.90 6.52 -9.52
CA SER A 56 3.48 6.40 -9.75
C SER A 56 2.79 7.72 -9.41
N ASP A 57 1.65 8.00 -10.03
CA ASP A 57 0.88 9.19 -9.71
C ASP A 57 0.31 9.04 -8.29
N PRO A 58 0.57 9.99 -7.37
CA PRO A 58 0.09 9.88 -6.01
C PRO A 58 -1.44 9.82 -5.97
N PHE A 59 -1.99 9.02 -5.06
CA PHE A 59 -3.44 8.98 -4.87
C PHE A 59 -3.97 10.36 -4.48
N PRO A 60 -5.09 10.82 -5.06
CA PRO A 60 -5.71 12.11 -4.72
C PRO A 60 -6.48 12.03 -3.39
N ILE A 61 -5.90 11.40 -2.37
CA ILE A 61 -6.51 11.21 -1.04
C ILE A 61 -5.99 12.32 -0.13
N GLY A 62 -6.90 13.11 0.44
CA GLY A 62 -6.52 14.27 1.25
C GLY A 62 -5.82 15.37 0.44
N LEU A 63 -6.01 15.37 -0.89
CA LEU A 63 -5.47 16.40 -1.77
C LEU A 63 -6.20 17.71 -1.47
N VAL A 64 -5.47 18.64 -0.86
CA VAL A 64 -5.91 20.02 -0.68
C VAL A 64 -5.89 20.68 -2.06
N ASN A 65 -6.96 21.37 -2.44
CA ASN A 65 -6.99 22.09 -3.71
C ASN A 65 -5.90 23.17 -3.72
N ARG A 66 -5.37 23.51 -4.90
CA ARG A 66 -4.25 24.47 -5.00
C ARG A 66 -4.61 25.85 -4.46
N GLU A 67 -5.87 26.23 -4.61
CA GLU A 67 -6.48 27.43 -4.06
C GLU A 67 -6.45 27.43 -2.52
N ASP A 68 -6.71 26.28 -1.90
CA ASP A 68 -6.76 26.12 -0.45
C ASP A 68 -5.34 26.03 0.16
N LEU A 69 -4.31 25.66 -0.62
CA LEU A 69 -2.90 25.66 -0.18
C LEU A 69 -2.36 27.06 0.16
N LEU A 70 -3.04 28.12 -0.29
CA LEU A 70 -2.68 29.50 0.04
C LEU A 70 -3.20 29.92 1.42
N GLU A 71 -4.05 29.11 2.05
CA GLU A 71 -4.52 29.36 3.41
C GLU A 71 -3.36 29.23 4.41
N PRO A 72 -3.10 30.25 5.25
CA PRO A 72 -1.93 30.31 6.12
C PRO A 72 -1.89 29.23 7.22
N CYS A 73 -2.95 28.43 7.35
CA CYS A 73 -3.04 27.34 8.31
C CYS A 73 -2.54 25.99 7.77
N LEU A 74 -2.28 25.86 6.45
CA LEU A 74 -1.81 24.62 5.86
C LEU A 74 -0.27 24.61 5.75
N LEU A 75 0.35 23.77 6.56
CA LEU A 75 1.77 23.48 6.45
C LEU A 75 2.01 22.48 5.32
N SER A 76 2.98 22.77 4.44
CA SER A 76 3.42 21.81 3.42
C SER A 76 3.87 20.52 4.11
N THR A 77 3.19 19.42 3.83
CA THR A 77 3.50 18.09 4.39
C THR A 77 4.73 17.45 3.72
N SER A 78 5.27 18.06 2.67
CA SER A 78 6.42 17.55 1.94
C SER A 78 7.73 18.06 2.53
N LEU A 79 8.29 17.34 3.51
CA LEU A 79 9.55 17.72 4.17
C LEU A 79 10.83 17.31 3.40
N ALA A 80 10.76 16.50 2.35
CA ALA A 80 11.96 16.12 1.59
C ALA A 80 11.66 15.93 0.09
N ARG A 81 12.40 16.66 -0.74
CA ARG A 81 12.42 16.54 -2.21
C ARG A 81 13.22 15.30 -2.63
N GLU A 82 12.89 14.12 -2.11
CA GLU A 82 13.31 12.89 -2.80
C GLU A 82 12.45 12.77 -4.05
N THR A 83 12.97 13.31 -5.16
CA THR A 83 12.29 13.24 -6.45
C THR A 83 12.34 11.82 -7.00
N GLU A 84 13.38 11.06 -6.68
CA GLU A 84 13.54 9.70 -7.19
C GLU A 84 12.61 8.72 -6.49
N PRO A 85 12.01 7.77 -7.23
CA PRO A 85 11.21 6.73 -6.63
C PRO A 85 12.08 5.93 -5.66
N CYS A 86 11.62 5.73 -4.44
CA CYS A 86 12.31 4.92 -3.46
C CYS A 86 11.31 4.20 -2.54
N ALA A 87 11.76 3.12 -1.92
CA ALA A 87 10.96 2.39 -0.94
C ALA A 87 11.06 3.08 0.42
N ARG A 88 9.90 3.38 1.02
CA ARG A 88 9.78 3.80 2.41
C ARG A 88 9.87 2.61 3.37
N SER A 89 9.32 1.47 2.96
CA SER A 89 9.29 0.25 3.78
C SER A 89 9.17 -1.00 2.90
N ILE A 90 9.66 -2.13 3.41
CA ILE A 90 9.61 -3.43 2.77
C ILE A 90 9.17 -4.48 3.79
N SER A 91 8.35 -5.44 3.37
CA SER A 91 7.99 -6.60 4.18
C SER A 91 7.84 -7.86 3.34
N TRP A 92 8.10 -9.01 3.94
CA TRP A 92 7.95 -10.32 3.31
C TRP A 92 6.66 -10.99 3.77
N SER A 93 5.98 -11.68 2.86
CA SER A 93 4.95 -12.64 3.26
C SER A 93 5.57 -13.87 3.91
N GLN A 94 4.71 -14.72 4.48
CA GLN A 94 5.09 -16.09 4.81
C GLN A 94 5.39 -16.90 3.53
N GLN A 95 6.08 -18.01 3.71
CA GLN A 95 6.29 -19.00 2.65
C GLN A 95 4.94 -19.57 2.17
N GLY A 96 4.84 -19.89 0.87
CA GLY A 96 3.63 -20.46 0.26
C GLY A 96 2.72 -19.47 -0.46
N PHE A 97 3.04 -18.18 -0.46
CA PHE A 97 2.22 -17.14 -1.09
C PHE A 97 2.65 -16.78 -2.52
N ALA A 98 3.85 -17.18 -2.94
CA ALA A 98 4.35 -17.05 -4.30
C ALA A 98 4.44 -18.42 -5.01
N PRO A 99 4.62 -18.46 -6.35
CA PRO A 99 4.89 -19.70 -7.07
C PRO A 99 6.05 -20.49 -6.45
N ASN A 100 6.02 -21.82 -6.61
CA ASN A 100 7.00 -22.73 -6.02
C ASN A 100 7.08 -22.66 -4.48
N SER A 101 5.95 -22.34 -3.85
CA SER A 101 5.85 -22.13 -2.40
C SER A 101 6.73 -21.00 -1.87
N GLY A 102 7.15 -20.03 -2.69
CA GLY A 102 8.01 -18.93 -2.23
C GLY A 102 7.28 -17.85 -1.42
N CYS A 103 8.03 -16.83 -1.02
CA CYS A 103 7.51 -15.60 -0.41
C CYS A 103 7.17 -14.51 -1.47
N LEU A 104 6.19 -13.67 -1.16
CA LEU A 104 5.93 -12.38 -1.81
C LEU A 104 6.68 -11.27 -1.08
N LEU A 105 7.07 -10.25 -1.83
CA LEU A 105 7.69 -9.04 -1.33
C LEU A 105 6.71 -7.88 -1.44
N ALA A 106 6.34 -7.27 -0.33
CA ALA A 106 5.58 -6.03 -0.29
C ALA A 106 6.54 -4.84 -0.21
N VAL A 107 6.38 -3.86 -1.10
CA VAL A 107 7.15 -2.62 -1.11
C VAL A 107 6.20 -1.45 -0.99
N CYS A 108 6.37 -0.64 0.06
CA CYS A 108 5.71 0.65 0.20
C CYS A 108 6.63 1.74 -0.35
N THR A 109 6.19 2.43 -1.40
CA THR A 109 6.95 3.49 -2.07
C THR A 109 6.65 4.86 -1.45
N MET A 110 7.54 5.82 -1.70
CA MET A 110 7.39 7.18 -1.16
C MET A 110 6.18 7.93 -1.72
N ASP A 111 5.70 7.60 -2.92
CA ASP A 111 4.45 8.11 -3.50
C ASP A 111 3.18 7.50 -2.86
N GLY A 112 3.31 6.56 -1.91
CA GLY A 112 2.19 6.00 -1.15
C GLY A 112 1.60 4.72 -1.73
N HIS A 113 2.20 4.14 -2.76
CA HIS A 113 1.78 2.86 -3.29
C HIS A 113 2.34 1.70 -2.47
N VAL A 114 1.54 0.63 -2.34
CA VAL A 114 1.96 -0.65 -1.75
C VAL A 114 1.85 -1.69 -2.84
N LYS A 115 3.00 -2.11 -3.35
CA LYS A 115 3.10 -3.05 -4.47
C LYS A 115 3.61 -4.40 -4.00
N LEU A 116 3.03 -5.47 -4.52
CA LEU A 116 3.44 -6.84 -4.29
C LEU A 116 4.29 -7.33 -5.44
N TYR A 117 5.40 -7.96 -5.12
CA TYR A 117 6.32 -8.58 -6.07
C TYR A 117 6.51 -10.04 -5.72
N ARG A 118 6.85 -10.84 -6.74
CA ARG A 118 7.23 -12.23 -6.59
C ARG A 118 8.50 -12.52 -7.37
N SER A 119 9.16 -13.63 -7.04
CA SER A 119 10.25 -14.14 -7.85
C SER A 119 9.79 -14.44 -9.29
N PRO A 120 10.69 -14.26 -10.28
CA PRO A 120 10.41 -14.66 -11.65
C PRO A 120 10.24 -16.18 -11.74
N ILE A 121 9.43 -16.62 -12.71
CA ILE A 121 9.18 -18.05 -12.95
C ILE A 121 10.36 -18.70 -13.69
N TRP A 122 11.14 -17.89 -14.40
CA TRP A 122 12.24 -18.32 -15.26
C TRP A 122 13.57 -18.04 -14.57
N GLU A 123 14.46 -19.03 -14.53
CA GLU A 123 15.74 -18.95 -13.79
C GLU A 123 16.75 -17.94 -14.38
N LEU A 124 16.53 -17.49 -15.61
CA LEU A 124 17.41 -16.55 -16.33
C LEU A 124 17.01 -15.08 -16.12
N CYS A 125 15.92 -14.82 -15.39
CA CYS A 125 15.46 -13.47 -15.11
C CYS A 125 15.75 -13.16 -13.64
N ASP A 126 16.39 -12.03 -13.39
CA ASP A 126 16.67 -11.49 -12.07
C ASP A 126 15.63 -10.44 -11.66
N GLU A 127 14.86 -9.91 -12.61
CA GLU A 127 13.78 -8.96 -12.34
C GLU A 127 12.57 -9.64 -11.68
N TRP A 128 12.22 -9.16 -10.49
CA TRP A 128 11.04 -9.58 -9.76
C TRP A 128 9.80 -8.95 -10.37
N VAL A 129 8.74 -9.76 -10.47
CA VAL A 129 7.54 -9.40 -11.20
C VAL A 129 6.53 -8.77 -10.26
N GLU A 130 6.05 -7.57 -10.60
CA GLU A 130 4.91 -6.95 -9.91
C GLU A 130 3.65 -7.80 -10.13
N VAL A 131 3.01 -8.19 -9.02
CA VAL A 131 1.80 -9.02 -9.01
C VAL A 131 0.55 -8.16 -8.86
N ALA A 132 0.61 -7.15 -8.00
CA ALA A 132 -0.52 -6.28 -7.70
C ALA A 132 -0.07 -4.98 -7.02
N ASP A 133 -0.79 -3.90 -7.28
CA ASP A 133 -0.76 -2.68 -6.49
C ASP A 133 -1.98 -2.67 -5.54
N ILE A 134 -1.74 -2.95 -4.26
CA ILE A 134 -2.78 -3.03 -3.23
C ILE A 134 -3.43 -1.67 -3.02
N SER A 135 -2.64 -0.59 -3.05
CA SER A 135 -3.18 0.76 -2.87
C SER A 135 -4.14 1.11 -4.00
N GLN A 136 -3.80 0.74 -5.24
CA GLN A 136 -4.69 0.96 -6.39
C GLN A 136 -5.96 0.11 -6.30
N LEU A 137 -5.85 -1.15 -5.90
CA LEU A 137 -7.00 -2.03 -5.69
C LEU A 137 -7.95 -1.47 -4.62
N LEU A 138 -7.40 -1.00 -3.51
CA LEU A 138 -8.17 -0.39 -2.42
C LEU A 138 -8.84 0.92 -2.88
N PHE A 139 -8.11 1.77 -3.60
CA PHE A 139 -8.65 3.01 -4.15
C PHE A 139 -9.80 2.76 -5.13
N ASN A 140 -9.66 1.78 -6.01
CA ASN A 140 -10.71 1.39 -6.95
C ASN A 140 -11.94 0.84 -6.20
N TYR A 141 -11.75 0.09 -5.12
CA TYR A 141 -12.84 -0.37 -4.27
C TYR A 141 -13.59 0.80 -3.61
N TYR A 142 -12.86 1.79 -3.07
CA TYR A 142 -13.50 2.97 -2.48
C TYR A 142 -14.29 3.80 -3.49
N LYS A 143 -13.77 3.94 -4.71
CA LYS A 143 -14.53 4.54 -5.82
C LYS A 143 -15.79 3.75 -6.15
N LEU A 144 -15.73 2.42 -6.15
CA LEU A 144 -16.88 1.58 -6.46
C LEU A 144 -18.02 1.74 -5.45
N ILE A 145 -17.70 1.98 -4.17
CA ILE A 145 -18.69 2.16 -3.11
C ILE A 145 -19.09 3.63 -2.89
N ASN A 146 -18.67 4.55 -3.78
CA ASN A 146 -18.88 6.00 -3.69
C ASN A 146 -18.45 6.60 -2.35
N PHE A 147 -17.33 6.12 -1.80
CA PHE A 147 -16.81 6.61 -0.54
C PHE A 147 -16.43 8.10 -0.66
N GLY A 148 -17.03 8.94 0.18
CA GLY A 148 -16.77 10.40 0.22
C GLY A 148 -17.63 11.23 -0.72
N GLU A 149 -18.47 10.62 -1.56
CA GLU A 149 -19.58 11.35 -2.21
C GLU A 149 -20.69 11.54 -1.17
N ASP A 150 -20.61 12.64 -0.42
CA ASP A 150 -21.83 13.16 0.21
C ASP A 150 -22.75 13.55 -0.95
N ASN A 151 -23.76 12.72 -1.22
CA ASN A 151 -24.89 13.11 -2.05
C ASN A 151 -25.59 14.23 -1.31
N GLY A 152 -25.05 15.45 -1.42
CA GLY A 152 -25.60 16.68 -0.90
C GLY A 152 -26.92 16.97 -1.61
N SER A 153 -27.95 16.22 -1.25
CA SER A 153 -29.27 16.31 -1.86
C SER A 153 -30.36 16.18 -0.81
N HIS A 154 -30.17 16.70 0.42
CA HIS A 154 -31.28 16.95 1.34
C HIS A 154 -31.02 18.07 2.36
N LEU A 155 -30.47 19.23 1.96
CA LEU A 155 -30.62 20.46 2.77
C LEU A 155 -30.80 21.74 1.95
N THR A 156 -31.18 21.63 0.67
CA THR A 156 -31.79 22.77 -0.04
C THR A 156 -33.23 22.96 0.43
N SER A 157 -33.41 23.98 1.26
CA SER A 157 -34.64 24.77 1.41
C SER A 157 -35.87 24.03 1.96
N LEU A 158 -35.96 23.95 3.29
CA LEU A 158 -37.24 24.23 3.95
C LEU A 158 -37.14 25.58 4.65
N LYS A 159 -37.14 26.65 3.85
CA LYS A 159 -37.51 27.98 4.34
C LYS A 159 -39.01 27.98 4.58
N ASN A 160 -39.46 27.45 5.73
CA ASN A 160 -40.78 27.72 6.26
C ASN A 160 -40.66 28.23 7.70
N THR A 161 -40.94 29.53 7.81
CA THR A 161 -41.33 30.33 8.95
C THR A 161 -42.17 29.60 10.01
N ASN A 162 -41.68 29.52 11.25
CA ASN A 162 -42.19 30.24 12.44
C ASN A 162 -42.10 29.46 13.76
N THR A 163 -41.71 30.23 14.80
CA THR A 163 -42.09 30.16 16.23
C THR A 163 -41.60 29.01 17.12
N GLY A 164 -40.85 29.41 18.17
CA GLY A 164 -41.16 28.99 19.55
C GLY A 164 -40.26 27.92 20.20
N GLU A 165 -39.25 28.41 20.93
CA GLU A 165 -38.80 27.95 22.26
C GLU A 165 -38.36 26.49 22.54
N THR A 166 -37.21 26.45 23.24
CA THR A 166 -36.79 25.56 24.35
C THR A 166 -35.76 24.47 24.05
N GLU A 167 -34.73 24.55 24.90
CA GLU A 167 -33.55 23.71 25.11
C GLU A 167 -33.83 22.20 25.18
N VAL A 168 -32.82 21.38 24.86
CA VAL A 168 -32.10 20.53 25.85
C VAL A 168 -31.02 19.68 25.15
N LEU A 169 -29.86 19.73 25.78
CA LEU A 169 -28.61 19.00 25.61
C LEU A 169 -28.80 17.46 25.63
N GLY A 170 -28.05 16.71 24.81
CA GLY A 170 -28.08 15.24 24.86
C GLY A 170 -27.06 14.54 23.97
N SER A 171 -25.79 14.63 24.34
CA SER A 171 -24.69 13.79 23.84
C SER A 171 -24.89 12.34 24.27
N ALA A 172 -24.86 11.39 23.34
CA ALA A 172 -24.45 10.01 23.63
C ALA A 172 -23.85 9.35 22.38
N TYR A 173 -22.56 9.09 22.50
CA TYR A 173 -21.74 8.18 21.72
C TYR A 173 -22.25 6.75 21.95
N GLU A 174 -22.56 6.00 20.88
CA GLU A 174 -22.54 4.53 20.93
C GLU A 174 -21.89 4.03 19.65
N LEU A 175 -20.56 3.92 19.71
CA LEU A 175 -19.79 3.04 18.84
C LEU A 175 -19.87 1.65 19.47
N GLN A 176 -20.70 0.77 18.91
CA GLN A 176 -20.56 -0.65 19.20
C GLN A 176 -20.76 -1.50 17.94
N GLU A 177 -19.62 -2.11 17.55
CA GLU A 177 -19.46 -3.42 16.93
C GLU A 177 -20.60 -3.97 16.08
N SER A 178 -20.38 -4.00 14.77
CA SER A 178 -21.01 -4.99 13.89
C SER A 178 -19.98 -5.70 13.02
N LEU A 179 -18.99 -6.32 13.69
CA LEU A 179 -18.17 -7.40 13.13
C LEU A 179 -18.92 -8.74 13.15
N TYR A 180 -20.08 -8.84 12.51
CA TYR A 180 -20.70 -10.16 12.23
C TYR A 180 -21.71 -10.05 11.07
N PHE A 181 -21.27 -10.27 9.84
CA PHE A 181 -22.20 -10.68 8.78
C PHE A 181 -22.06 -12.18 8.50
N ARG A 182 -22.85 -12.94 9.26
CA ARG A 182 -23.40 -14.23 8.84
C ARG A 182 -24.14 -14.02 7.51
N CYS A 183 -23.82 -14.81 6.50
CA CYS A 183 -24.70 -15.02 5.35
C CYS A 183 -25.92 -15.87 5.78
N PRO A 184 -27.16 -15.44 5.56
CA PRO A 184 -28.31 -16.33 5.51
C PRO A 184 -28.51 -16.79 4.05
N GLY A 185 -28.37 -18.10 3.82
CA GLY A 185 -28.64 -18.69 2.51
C GLY A 185 -30.12 -18.66 2.13
N GLN A 186 -30.40 -18.64 0.83
CA GLN A 186 -31.62 -19.24 0.29
C GLN A 186 -31.29 -20.13 -0.91
N ARG A 187 -31.57 -21.42 -0.69
CA ARG A 187 -31.65 -22.49 -1.68
C ARG A 187 -32.72 -22.14 -2.72
N LYS A 188 -32.42 -22.26 -4.00
CA LYS A 188 -33.45 -22.55 -5.02
C LYS A 188 -33.28 -23.98 -5.51
N LEU A 189 -34.24 -24.80 -5.11
CA LEU A 189 -34.54 -26.11 -5.64
C LEU A 189 -34.84 -25.99 -7.15
N LYS A 190 -34.22 -26.82 -7.99
CA LYS A 190 -34.73 -27.07 -9.35
C LYS A 190 -34.74 -28.58 -9.59
N ARG A 191 -35.95 -29.14 -9.73
CA ARG A 191 -36.21 -30.50 -10.19
C ARG A 191 -36.21 -30.57 -11.72
N SER A 192 -36.13 -31.81 -12.21
CA SER A 192 -36.29 -32.34 -13.59
C SER A 192 -34.99 -32.44 -14.39
N ARG A 193 -34.63 -33.58 -15.00
CA ARG A 193 -35.38 -34.80 -15.37
C ARG A 193 -34.62 -36.06 -14.99
#